data_AF-A0A6I2R2Y5-F1
#
_entry.id   AF-A0A6I2R2Y5-F1
#
_cell.length_a   1.000
_cell.length_b   1.000
_cell.length_c   1.000
_cell.angle_alpha   90.00
_cell.angle_beta   90.00
_cell.angle_gamma   90.00
#
_symmetry.space_group_name_H-M   'P 1'
#
loop_
_entity.id
_entity.type
_entity.pdbx_description
1 polymer ?
#
loop_
_entity_poly.entity_id
_entity_poly.type
_entity_poly.pdbx_seq_one_letter_code
_entity_poly.pdbx_strand_id
1 'polypeptide(L)'
;MMTRSETLDKAKACVCGQRENEYGSPEDNFTAIAGFWSVYKGVEFTANDVAMMMALLKIARIRTGTATDDSYVDLAGYAACGAEINSNK
;
A
#
# COMPACT_ATOMS: atom_id res chain seq x y z
N MET A 1 22.46 -0.07 6.98
CA MET A 1 21.61 1.14 6.88
C MET A 1 21.19 1.23 5.42
N MET A 2 19.89 1.20 5.13
CA MET A 2 19.37 1.20 3.77
C MET A 2 19.44 2.61 3.16
N THR A 3 19.84 2.71 1.90
CA THR A 3 19.86 3.97 1.15
C THR A 3 18.49 4.27 0.54
N ARG A 4 18.27 5.55 0.15
CA ARG A 4 17.05 5.96 -0.55
C ARG A 4 16.79 5.15 -1.82
N SER A 5 17.83 4.77 -2.57
CA SER A 5 17.71 3.99 -3.79
C SER A 5 17.23 2.58 -3.48
N GLU A 6 17.87 1.91 -2.52
CA GLU A 6 17.52 0.54 -2.14
C GLU A 6 16.09 0.44 -1.61
N THR A 7 15.59 1.45 -0.88
CA THR A 7 14.19 1.50 -0.45
C THR A 7 13.23 1.55 -1.63
N LEU A 8 13.50 2.41 -2.62
CA LEU A 8 12.66 2.55 -3.81
C LEU A 8 12.70 1.30 -4.69
N ASP A 9 13.89 0.70 -4.87
CA ASP A 9 14.06 -0.53 -5.64
C ASP A 9 13.30 -1.70 -5.01
N LYS A 10 13.36 -1.81 -3.67
CA LYS A 10 12.56 -2.80 -2.93
C LYS A 10 11.07 -2.53 -3.04
N ALA A 11 10.62 -1.28 -2.88
CA ALA A 11 9.21 -0.93 -2.99
C ALA A 11 8.68 -1.29 -4.38
N LYS A 12 9.44 -0.94 -5.44
CA LYS A 12 9.17 -1.34 -6.83
C LYS A 12 9.07 -2.85 -6.97
N ALA A 13 10.00 -3.62 -6.41
CA ALA A 13 9.95 -5.08 -6.45
C ALA A 13 8.72 -5.65 -5.71
N CYS A 14 8.25 -4.99 -4.66
CA CYS A 14 7.06 -5.41 -3.91
C CYS A 14 5.75 -5.15 -4.68
N VAL A 15 5.64 -4.01 -5.36
CA VAL A 15 4.38 -3.60 -6.03
C VAL A 15 4.33 -3.94 -7.52
N CYS A 16 5.49 -4.05 -8.20
CA CYS A 16 5.59 -4.42 -9.62
C CYS A 16 6.19 -5.83 -9.85
N GLY A 17 6.47 -6.58 -8.78
CA GLY A 17 7.09 -7.91 -8.87
C GLY A 17 6.10 -9.04 -9.15
N GLN A 18 6.59 -10.29 -9.15
CA GLN A 18 5.84 -11.51 -9.53
C GLN A 18 4.49 -11.76 -8.82
N ARG A 19 4.15 -11.02 -7.75
CA ARG A 19 2.86 -11.14 -7.06
C ARG A 19 1.65 -10.73 -7.91
N GLU A 20 1.83 -9.83 -8.87
CA GLU A 20 0.78 -9.45 -9.83
C GLU A 20 0.31 -10.67 -10.65
N ASN A 21 1.23 -11.54 -11.03
CA ASN A 21 0.94 -12.70 -11.89
C ASN A 21 0.29 -13.87 -11.13
N GLU A 22 0.37 -13.91 -9.80
CA GLU A 22 -0.15 -15.02 -9.00
C GLU A 22 -1.44 -14.70 -8.23
N TYR A 23 -1.72 -13.42 -7.91
CA TYR A 23 -2.82 -13.03 -7.01
C TYR A 23 -3.71 -11.88 -7.52
N GLY A 24 -3.55 -11.44 -8.79
CA GLY A 24 -4.19 -10.24 -9.32
C GLY A 24 -3.43 -8.97 -8.94
N SER A 25 -3.79 -7.83 -9.51
CA SER A 25 -3.05 -6.60 -9.24
C SER A 25 -3.30 -6.12 -7.80
N PRO A 26 -2.36 -5.42 -7.15
CA PRO A 26 -2.59 -4.82 -5.83
C PRO A 26 -3.87 -3.97 -5.75
N GLU A 27 -4.26 -3.34 -6.87
CA GLU A 27 -5.42 -2.47 -7.03
C GLU A 27 -6.74 -3.26 -7.01
N ASP A 28 -6.77 -4.47 -7.57
CA ASP A 28 -7.90 -5.40 -7.47
C ASP A 28 -8.17 -5.75 -6.00
N ASN A 29 -7.09 -6.01 -5.26
CA ASN A 29 -7.16 -6.30 -3.83
C ASN A 29 -7.63 -5.08 -3.03
N PHE A 30 -7.21 -3.86 -3.39
CA PHE A 30 -7.64 -2.65 -2.68
C PHE A 30 -9.11 -2.35 -2.91
N THR A 31 -9.63 -2.63 -4.10
CA THR A 31 -11.06 -2.53 -4.40
C THR A 31 -11.87 -3.53 -3.56
N ALA A 32 -11.42 -4.78 -3.46
CA ALA A 32 -12.08 -5.78 -2.63
C ALA A 32 -12.05 -5.41 -1.12
N ILE A 33 -10.90 -4.95 -0.62
CA ILE A 33 -10.75 -4.48 0.77
C ILE A 33 -11.68 -3.29 1.03
N ALA A 34 -11.76 -2.33 0.10
CA ALA A 34 -12.64 -1.18 0.21
C ALA A 34 -14.11 -1.62 0.34
N GLY A 35 -14.54 -2.61 -0.43
CA GLY A 35 -15.86 -3.24 -0.30
C GLY A 35 -16.08 -3.86 1.08
N PHE A 36 -15.12 -4.65 1.58
CA PHE A 36 -15.23 -5.25 2.91
C PHE A 36 -15.30 -4.22 4.03
N TRP A 37 -14.44 -3.19 3.98
CA TRP A 37 -14.46 -2.11 4.96
C TRP A 37 -15.75 -1.32 4.91
N SER A 38 -16.28 -1.10 3.70
CA SER A 38 -17.54 -0.38 3.53
C SER A 38 -18.71 -1.10 4.19
N VAL A 39 -18.82 -2.40 3.93
CA VAL A 39 -19.85 -3.25 4.57
C VAL A 39 -19.66 -3.29 6.08
N TYR A 40 -18.44 -3.49 6.55
CA TYR A 40 -18.14 -3.61 7.98
C TYR A 40 -18.42 -2.32 8.75
N LYS A 41 -18.07 -1.17 8.17
CA LYS A 41 -18.14 0.13 8.85
C LYS A 41 -19.44 0.89 8.60
N GLY A 42 -20.18 0.55 7.54
CA GLY A 42 -21.40 1.24 7.14
C GLY A 42 -21.15 2.61 6.48
N VAL A 43 -19.96 2.83 5.93
CA VAL A 43 -19.55 4.06 5.22
C VAL A 43 -18.80 3.65 3.97
N GLU A 44 -18.97 4.35 2.86
CA GLU A 44 -18.24 4.05 1.62
C GLU A 44 -16.74 4.31 1.79
N PHE A 45 -15.94 3.33 1.38
CA PHE A 45 -14.50 3.41 1.19
C PHE A 45 -14.17 3.11 -0.27
N THR A 46 -13.15 3.80 -0.78
CA THR A 46 -12.59 3.58 -2.11
C THR A 46 -11.27 2.83 -2.05
N ALA A 47 -10.80 2.28 -3.17
CA ALA A 47 -9.47 1.68 -3.26
C ALA A 47 -8.34 2.68 -2.89
N ASN A 48 -8.55 3.96 -3.18
CA ASN A 48 -7.63 5.02 -2.77
C ASN A 48 -7.60 5.20 -1.24
N ASP A 49 -8.75 5.12 -0.57
CA ASP A 49 -8.79 5.18 0.90
C ASP A 49 -8.01 4.02 1.51
N VAL A 50 -8.12 2.82 0.94
CA VAL A 50 -7.32 1.65 1.36
C VAL A 50 -5.83 1.93 1.22
N ALA A 51 -5.37 2.43 0.07
CA ALA A 51 -3.95 2.78 -0.14
C ALA A 51 -3.44 3.76 0.93
N MET A 52 -4.19 4.84 1.18
CA MET A 52 -3.80 5.87 2.14
C MET A 52 -3.84 5.38 3.59
N MET A 53 -4.83 4.56 3.95
CA MET A 53 -4.93 3.99 5.29
C MET A 53 -3.84 2.96 5.57
N MET A 54 -3.42 2.18 4.56
CA MET A 54 -2.28 1.27 4.68
C MET A 54 -0.94 2.02 4.80
N ALA A 55 -0.79 3.16 4.12
CA ALA A 55 0.34 4.07 4.35
C ALA A 55 0.34 4.63 5.80
N LEU A 56 -0.81 5.08 6.30
CA LEU A 56 -0.97 5.53 7.68
C LEU A 56 -0.62 4.44 8.71
N LEU A 57 -0.96 3.18 8.44
CA LEU A 57 -0.56 2.05 9.29
C LEU A 57 0.97 1.95 9.43
N LYS A 58 1.72 2.15 8.35
CA LYS A 58 3.19 2.14 8.40
C LYS A 58 3.75 3.36 9.11
N ILE A 59 3.18 4.55 8.87
CA ILE A 59 3.51 5.77 9.62
C ILE A 59 3.28 5.57 11.13
N ALA A 60 2.17 4.92 11.51
CA ALA A 60 1.88 4.63 12.92
C ALA A 60 2.94 3.71 13.54
N ARG A 61 3.35 2.64 12.85
CA ARG A 61 4.45 1.75 13.30
C ARG A 61 5.78 2.48 13.46
N ILE A 62 6.08 3.42 12.55
CA ILE A 62 7.26 4.27 12.65
C ILE A 62 7.18 5.15 13.89
N ARG A 63 6.04 5.81 14.09
CA ARG A 63 5.80 6.68 15.25
C ARG A 63 5.93 5.93 16.58
N THR A 64 5.49 4.67 16.67
CA THR A 64 5.58 3.87 17.90
C THR A 64 6.98 3.33 18.19
N GLY A 65 7.97 3.60 17.33
CA GLY A 65 9.34 3.14 17.51
C GLY A 65 9.57 1.65 17.20
N THR A 66 8.57 0.98 16.63
CA THR A 66 8.61 -0.44 16.25
C THR A 66 8.85 -0.61 14.76
N ALA A 67 9.44 0.40 14.12
CA ALA A 67 9.70 0.39 12.69
C ALA A 67 10.76 -0.65 12.35
N THR A 68 10.59 -1.29 11.20
CA THR A 68 11.65 -2.01 10.50
C THR A 68 11.98 -1.27 9.21
N ASP A 69 13.08 -1.63 8.54
CA ASP A 69 13.39 -1.09 7.21
C ASP A 69 12.21 -1.30 6.23
N ASP A 70 11.49 -2.43 6.35
CA ASP A 70 10.30 -2.75 5.55
C ASP A 70 9.15 -1.76 5.78
N SER A 71 9.10 -1.07 6.92
CA SER A 71 8.04 -0.09 7.19
C SER A 71 8.12 1.10 6.22
N TYR A 72 9.33 1.51 5.82
CA TYR A 72 9.53 2.58 4.83
C TYR A 72 9.33 2.06 3.40
N VAL A 73 9.73 0.83 3.12
CA VAL A 73 9.48 0.16 1.83
C VAL A 73 7.99 0.03 1.57
N ASP A 74 7.23 -0.49 2.54
CA ASP A 74 5.78 -0.65 2.45
C ASP A 74 5.07 0.70 2.30
N LEU A 75 5.53 1.73 3.03
CA LEU A 75 4.98 3.09 2.90
C LEU A 75 5.13 3.61 1.46
N ALA A 76 6.32 3.48 0.88
CA ALA A 76 6.56 3.88 -0.51
C ALA A 76 5.73 3.03 -1.50
N GLY A 77 5.59 1.73 -1.24
CA GLY A 77 4.76 0.83 -2.05
C GLY A 77 3.29 1.22 -2.05
N TYR A 78 2.69 1.46 -0.87
CA TYR A 78 1.28 1.88 -0.78
C TYR A 78 1.03 3.25 -1.43
N ALA A 79 1.97 4.18 -1.32
CA ALA A 79 1.89 5.46 -2.02
C ALA A 79 1.94 5.28 -3.55
N ALA A 80 2.76 4.36 -4.06
CA ALA A 80 2.83 4.04 -5.48
C ALA A 80 1.52 3.45 -6.01
N CYS A 81 0.94 2.44 -5.33
CA CYS A 81 -0.37 1.89 -5.68
C CYS A 81 -1.47 2.98 -5.67
N GLY A 82 -1.46 3.86 -4.66
CA GLY A 82 -2.41 4.98 -4.60
C GLY A 82 -2.27 5.97 -5.76
N ALA A 83 -1.06 6.19 -6.26
CA ALA A 83 -0.83 7.02 -7.44
C ALA A 83 -1.47 6.40 -8.70
N GLU A 84 -1.22 5.11 -8.94
CA GLU A 84 -1.79 4.39 -10.09
C GLU A 84 -3.32 4.35 -10.06
N ILE A 85 -3.93 4.08 -8.90
CA ILE A 85 -5.39 4.13 -8.71
C ILE A 85 -5.97 5.49 -9.10
N ASN A 86 -5.27 6.59 -8.81
CA ASN A 86 -5.75 7.92 -9.17
C ASN A 86 -5.44 8.31 -10.62
N SER A 87 -4.40 7.74 -11.23
CA SER A 87 -4.08 7.97 -12.64
C SER A 87 -5.04 7.24 -13.59
N ASN A 88 -5.67 6.15 -13.14
CA ASN A 88 -6.64 5.36 -13.92
C ASN A 88 -8.10 5.80 -13.71
N LYS A 89 -8.34 6.99 -13.14
CA LYS A 89 -9.67 7.58 -12.96
C LYS A 89 -10.20 8.28 -14.21
#